data_AF-A0A1M4E1E2-F1
#
_entry.id   AF-A0A1M4E1E2-F1
#
_cell.length_a   1.000
_cell.length_b   1.000
_cell.length_c   1.000
_cell.angle_alpha   90.00
_cell.angle_beta   90.00
_cell.angle_gamma   90.00
#
_symmetry.space_group_name_H-M   'P 1'
#
loop_
_entity.id
_entity.type
_entity.pdbx_description
1 polymer ?
#
loop_
_entity_poly.entity_id
_entity_poly.type
_entity_poly.pdbx_seq_one_letter_code
_entity_poly.pdbx_strand_id
1 'polypeptide(L)'
;MEIRAERHLADGLASMRARGLLVREADPEQSAMVVFAAVQGGLLLARTRQDVEPLRVALDAAYRQLRSFGGQRLTRPWSGGRGAPG
;
A
#
# COMPACT_ATOMS: atom_id res chain seq x y z
N MET A 1 -19.59 8.24 7.45
CA MET A 1 -18.41 8.97 6.91
C MET A 1 -17.26 8.05 6.57
N GLU A 2 -17.08 6.92 7.26
CA GLU A 2 -15.96 5.98 7.08
C GLU A 2 -15.85 5.35 5.68
N ILE A 3 -16.98 5.02 5.03
CA ILE A 3 -17.00 4.38 3.69
C ILE A 3 -16.32 5.24 2.60
N ARG A 4 -16.32 6.57 2.77
CA ARG A 4 -15.65 7.47 1.80
C ARG A 4 -14.13 7.29 1.84
N ALA A 5 -13.55 7.05 3.02
CA ALA A 5 -12.11 6.89 3.19
C ALA A 5 -11.62 5.59 2.53
N GLU A 6 -12.36 4.49 2.70
CA GLU A 6 -12.08 3.23 2.02
C GLU A 6 -12.11 3.41 0.49
N ARG A 7 -13.12 4.12 -0.02
CA ARG A 7 -13.23 4.38 -1.47
C ARG A 7 -12.09 5.24 -2.01
N HIS A 8 -11.69 6.29 -1.31
CA HIS A 8 -10.52 7.09 -1.68
C HIS A 8 -9.22 6.27 -1.68
N LEU A 9 -9.12 5.31 -0.77
CA LEU A 9 -7.99 4.38 -0.72
C LEU A 9 -8.00 3.43 -1.91
N ALA A 10 -9.15 2.87 -2.28
CA ALA A 10 -9.31 2.04 -3.46
C ALA A 10 -8.95 2.81 -4.74
N ASP A 11 -9.42 4.06 -4.88
CA ASP A 11 -9.09 4.94 -6.02
C ASP A 11 -7.57 5.19 -6.12
N GLY A 12 -6.92 5.42 -4.97
CA GLY A 12 -5.46 5.60 -4.90
C GLY A 12 -4.69 4.33 -5.32
N LEU A 13 -5.11 3.17 -4.83
CA LEU A 13 -4.52 1.88 -5.17
C LEU A 13 -4.75 1.53 -6.65
N ALA A 14 -5.92 1.85 -7.20
CA ALA A 14 -6.22 1.70 -8.63
C ALA A 14 -5.31 2.58 -9.48
N SER A 15 -5.04 3.83 -9.06
CA SER A 15 -4.06 4.72 -9.71
C SER A 15 -2.64 4.15 -9.66
N MET A 16 -2.22 3.61 -8.52
CA MET A 16 -0.91 2.95 -8.38
C MET A 16 -0.78 1.74 -9.30
N ARG A 17 -1.83 0.91 -9.42
CA ARG A 17 -1.90 -0.22 -10.35
C ARG A 17 -1.83 0.23 -11.81
N ALA A 18 -2.59 1.26 -12.19
CA ALA A 18 -2.56 1.83 -13.54
C ALA A 18 -1.17 2.35 -13.92
N ARG A 19 -0.39 2.85 -12.95
CA ARG A 19 1.01 3.30 -13.10
C ARG A 19 2.04 2.15 -13.00
N GLY A 20 1.58 0.91 -12.87
CA GLY A 20 2.38 -0.30 -12.75
C GLY A 20 3.21 -0.39 -11.46
N LEU A 21 2.83 0.35 -10.41
CA LEU A 21 3.48 0.30 -9.09
C LEU A 21 2.98 -0.92 -8.28
N LEU A 22 1.79 -1.41 -8.60
CA LEU A 22 1.25 -2.68 -8.12
C LEU A 22 1.24 -3.72 -9.25
N VAL A 23 1.43 -5.00 -8.91
CA VAL A 23 1.29 -6.13 -9.81
C VAL A 23 -0.14 -6.21 -10.36
N ARG A 24 -0.30 -6.86 -11.51
CA ARG A 24 -1.57 -6.85 -12.25
C ARG A 24 -2.66 -7.62 -11.50
N GLU A 25 -2.24 -8.55 -10.66
CA GLU A 25 -3.05 -9.43 -9.82
C GLU A 25 -3.54 -8.75 -8.53
N ALA A 26 -3.03 -7.57 -8.19
CA ALA A 26 -3.51 -6.82 -7.04
C ALA A 26 -4.92 -6.29 -7.31
N ASP A 27 -5.89 -6.70 -6.47
CA ASP A 27 -7.24 -6.15 -6.42
C ASP A 27 -7.22 -4.87 -5.54
N PRO A 28 -7.41 -3.67 -6.13
CA PRO A 28 -7.40 -2.41 -5.39
C PRO A 28 -8.48 -2.31 -4.31
N GLU A 29 -9.68 -2.81 -4.60
CA GLU A 29 -10.82 -2.79 -3.68
C GLU A 29 -10.57 -3.70 -2.48
N GLN A 30 -10.10 -4.93 -2.72
CA GLN A 30 -9.76 -5.86 -1.65
C GLN A 30 -8.59 -5.34 -0.82
N SER A 31 -7.58 -4.74 -1.46
CA SER A 31 -6.43 -4.13 -0.78
C SER A 31 -6.85 -2.95 0.08
N ALA A 32 -7.77 -2.10 -0.40
CA ALA A 32 -8.32 -1.00 0.38
C ALA A 32 -9.09 -1.49 1.61
N MET A 33 -9.91 -2.53 1.45
CA MET A 33 -10.66 -3.15 2.54
C MET A 33 -9.72 -3.71 3.62
N VAL A 34 -8.65 -4.41 3.23
CA VAL A 34 -7.65 -4.95 4.17
C VAL A 34 -6.97 -3.84 4.98
N VAL A 35 -6.53 -2.77 4.30
CA VAL A 35 -5.88 -1.64 4.97
C VAL A 35 -6.86 -0.93 5.89
N PHE A 36 -8.10 -0.71 5.43
CA PHE A 36 -9.13 -0.07 6.23
C PHE A 36 -9.45 -0.89 7.49
N ALA A 37 -9.62 -2.22 7.37
CA ALA A 37 -9.80 -3.12 8.51
C ALA A 37 -8.63 -3.08 9.49
N ALA A 38 -7.38 -3.04 9.00
CA ALA A 38 -6.19 -2.93 9.84
C ALA A 38 -6.17 -1.62 10.64
N VAL A 39 -6.53 -0.49 10.02
CA VAL A 39 -6.65 0.80 10.71
C VAL A 39 -7.73 0.75 11.79
N GLN A 40 -8.93 0.26 11.44
CA GLN A 40 -10.05 0.21 12.39
C GLN A 40 -9.72 -0.70 13.60
N GLY A 41 -9.15 -1.89 13.36
CA GLY A 41 -8.73 -2.81 14.42
C GLY A 41 -7.56 -2.28 15.26
N GLY A 42 -6.57 -1.66 14.62
CA GLY A 42 -5.43 -1.04 15.30
C GLY A 42 -5.86 0.13 16.20
N LEU A 43 -6.77 0.96 15.71
CA LEU A 43 -7.30 2.10 16.48
C LEU A 43 -8.16 1.65 17.66
N LEU A 44 -8.97 0.59 17.48
CA LEU A 44 -9.73 -0.02 18.56
C LEU A 44 -8.80 -0.48 19.68
N LEU A 45 -7.79 -1.29 19.36
CA LEU A 45 -6.82 -1.79 20.34
C LEU A 45 -6.03 -0.66 20.99
N ALA A 46 -5.66 0.37 20.23
CA ALA A 46 -4.92 1.50 20.76
C ALA A 46 -5.73 2.27 21.82
N ARG A 47 -7.02 2.46 21.58
CA ARG A 47 -7.93 3.10 22.55
C ARG A 47 -8.12 2.21 23.79
N THR A 48 -8.31 0.91 23.61
CA THR A 48 -8.51 -0.03 24.71
C THR A 48 -7.27 -0.14 25.61
N ARG A 49 -6.07 -0.08 25.03
CA ARG A 49 -4.80 -0.21 25.77
C ARG A 49 -4.18 1.12 26.20
N GLN A 50 -4.74 2.25 25.75
CA GLN A 50 -4.14 3.58 25.86
C GLN A 50 -2.68 3.61 25.38
N ASP A 51 -2.41 2.89 24.29
CA ASP A 51 -1.08 2.69 23.72
C ASP A 51 -1.20 2.74 22.19
N VAL A 52 -0.34 3.49 21.51
CA VAL A 52 -0.37 3.62 20.04
C VAL A 52 0.24 2.40 19.32
N GLU A 53 1.01 1.57 20.03
CA GLU A 53 1.74 0.46 19.44
C GLU A 53 0.88 -0.53 18.62
N PRO A 54 -0.35 -0.92 19.03
CA PRO A 54 -1.21 -1.78 18.22
C PRO A 54 -1.57 -1.19 16.85
N LEU A 55 -1.77 0.14 16.77
CA LEU A 55 -2.04 0.81 15.50
C LEU A 55 -0.80 0.82 14.62
N ARG A 56 0.39 1.05 15.21
CA ARG A 56 1.66 0.99 14.49
C ARG A 56 1.90 -0.38 13.87
N VAL A 57 1.69 -1.44 14.64
CA VAL A 57 1.83 -2.84 14.17
C VAL A 57 0.84 -3.14 13.04
N ALA A 58 -0.41 -2.71 13.15
CA ALA A 58 -1.42 -2.94 12.12
C ALA A 58 -1.08 -2.22 10.81
N LEU A 59 -0.60 -0.97 10.89
CA LEU A 59 -0.17 -0.19 9.73
C LEU A 59 1.06 -0.80 9.04
N ASP A 60 2.06 -1.25 9.82
CA ASP A 60 3.25 -1.93 9.29
C ASP A 60 2.86 -3.21 8.53
N ALA A 61 1.91 -3.98 9.06
CA ALA A 61 1.40 -5.19 8.40
C ALA A 61 0.68 -4.86 7.10
N ALA A 62 -0.20 -3.85 7.11
CA ALA A 62 -0.91 -3.39 5.91
C ALA A 62 0.08 -2.89 4.83
N TYR A 63 1.12 -2.16 5.22
CA TYR A 63 2.17 -1.71 4.31
C TYR A 63 2.94 -2.87 3.68
N ARG A 64 3.34 -3.87 4.48
CA ARG A 64 4.02 -5.07 3.97
C ARG A 64 3.14 -5.85 2.98
N GLN A 65 1.85 -5.94 3.25
CA GLN A 65 0.89 -6.57 2.34
C GLN A 65 0.80 -5.80 1.01
N LEU A 66 0.71 -4.47 1.04
CA LEU A 66 0.73 -3.68 -0.20
C LEU A 66 2.05 -3.83 -0.97
N ARG A 67 3.18 -3.97 -0.25
CA ARG A 67 4.50 -4.19 -0.86
C ARG A 67 4.68 -5.57 -1.45
N SER A 68 4.03 -6.60 -0.93
CA SER A 68 4.07 -7.94 -1.54
C SER A 68 3.44 -7.92 -2.94
N PHE A 69 2.50 -7.00 -3.17
CA PHE A 69 1.93 -6.67 -4.47
C PHE A 69 2.74 -5.64 -5.28
N GLY A 70 3.93 -5.21 -4.82
CA GLY A 70 4.76 -4.26 -5.56
C GLY A 70 5.30 -4.85 -6.86
N GLY A 71 4.99 -4.24 -8.00
CA GLY A 71 5.48 -4.69 -9.30
C GLY A 71 7.01 -4.57 -9.43
N GLN A 72 7.66 -5.57 -10.03
CA GLN A 72 9.12 -5.72 -10.21
C GLN A 72 9.81 -4.60 -11.04
N ARG A 73 9.19 -3.43 -11.22
CA ARG A 73 9.70 -2.33 -12.04
C ARG A 73 10.71 -1.40 -11.35
N LEU A 74 11.09 -1.67 -10.11
CA LEU A 74 12.20 -0.97 -9.44
C LEU A 74 13.56 -1.68 -9.63
N THR A 75 13.60 -2.85 -10.27
CA THR A 75 14.86 -3.58 -10.52
C THR A 75 15.39 -3.42 -11.93
N ARG A 76 14.92 -2.44 -12.72
CA ARG A 76 15.75 -1.99 -13.85
C ARG A 76 16.90 -1.18 -13.24
N PRO A 77 18.15 -1.69 -13.21
CA PRO A 77 19.28 -0.83 -12.91
C PRO A 77 19.19 0.32 -13.90
N TRP A 78 19.34 1.55 -13.40
CA TRP A 78 19.62 2.70 -14.23
C TRP A 78 20.67 2.26 -15.26
N SER A 79 20.29 2.22 -16.53
CA SER A 79 21.17 1.92 -17.66
C SER A 79 21.37 3.23 -18.39
N GLY A 80 21.99 4.20 -17.72
CA GLY A 80 22.35 5.43 -18.39
C GLY A 80 23.64 5.25 -19.17
N GLY A 81 23.52 5.57 -20.45
CA GLY A 81 24.48 6.38 -21.18
C GLY A 81 25.95 6.07 -20.96
N ARG A 82 26.42 4.94 -21.46
CA ARG A 82 27.78 4.85 -22.01
C ARG A 82 27.66 4.48 -23.49
N GLY A 83 27.40 5.50 -24.28
CA GLY A 83 27.42 5.51 -25.74
C GLY A 83 27.77 6.91 -26.20
N ALA A 84 28.97 7.38 -25.85
CA ALA A 84 29.58 8.52 -26.50
C ALA A 84 30.42 7.97 -27.67
N PRO A 85 30.07 8.23 -28.94
CA PRO A 85 31.02 8.06 -30.03
C PRO A 85 32.06 9.20 -29.95
N GLY A 86 33.32 8.81 -30.10
CA GLY A 86 34.45 9.73 -30.25
C GLY A 86 34.56 10.35 -31.64
#